data_AF-A0A9W6SR31-F1
#
_entry.id   AF-A0A9W6SR31-F1
#
_cell.length_a   1.000
_cell.length_b   1.000
_cell.length_c   1.000
_cell.angle_alpha   90.00
_cell.angle_beta   90.00
_cell.angle_gamma   90.00
#
_symmetry.space_group_name_H-M   'P 1'
#
loop_
_entity.id
_entity.type
_entity.pdbx_description
1 polymer ?
#
loop_
_entity_poly.entity_id
_entity_poly.type
_entity_poly.pdbx_seq_one_letter_code
_entity_poly.pdbx_strand_id
1 'polypeptide(L)'
;MTHPLVTDVLTSDDPWRVLIPAALNPPADADAVAASAGESYEDADEPGRSRLVSLLRMLEGAADPVVIGLLTRHRSRDLVSLALTRRLALPAPTLDALIAERGLDAGTVAALGLSGDPARAAALGGLLGDGDVGGEAALALARLGAREWTEAIARRLSETRGRTHVAFTVALEEMGDPAAVPHLLDWLAHGPGLPAGDVHRALVRLTGRDPLVPEGDFSAQVRRIWRDLDLTTRPEPDVRVTADRPGRLTLTLDEGRGGVRVAYDPPEPGSSWPRWNKTLRVGGHPLYSLGSDCDTCETMMVLGGFPPAEARVNAVRVRDALADLRELAPATIAALEPVVGELETGVYRAALVGLPLERVDHPGSSWWNRRLGERAESEWEEGDGWSGTPHFQVPEPILGPVPTFGIVMPSEPLDGLDPSTVAAHSRAIARGERPTALVLAWVEDKYVQAEWAERHLLGLVLDGHHRLAAYAGAGVPASVLLLVRTRHDGLQDEILDAL
;
A
#
# COMPACT_ATOMS: atom_id res chain seq x y z
N MET A 1 -8.07 -33.50 -25.06
CA MET A 1 -9.47 -33.02 -25.16
C MET A 1 -9.51 -31.67 -24.47
N THR A 2 -10.00 -30.64 -25.13
CA THR A 2 -10.06 -29.29 -24.55
C THR A 2 -10.98 -29.27 -23.34
N HIS A 3 -10.51 -28.70 -22.23
CA HIS A 3 -11.28 -28.54 -21.02
C HIS A 3 -12.54 -27.68 -21.28
N PRO A 4 -13.72 -28.00 -20.71
CA PRO A 4 -14.95 -27.26 -20.96
C PRO A 4 -14.80 -25.75 -20.72
N LEU A 5 -14.22 -25.36 -19.58
CA LEU A 5 -13.97 -23.96 -19.25
C LEU A 5 -13.12 -23.23 -20.31
N VAL A 6 -12.14 -23.90 -20.91
CA VAL A 6 -11.29 -23.32 -21.96
C VAL A 6 -12.09 -23.12 -23.24
N THR A 7 -12.93 -24.09 -23.59
CA THR A 7 -13.86 -23.99 -24.73
C THR A 7 -14.84 -22.84 -24.53
N ASP A 8 -15.42 -22.71 -23.33
CA ASP A 8 -16.38 -21.66 -23.00
C ASP A 8 -15.72 -20.27 -23.09
N VAL A 9 -14.51 -20.11 -22.55
CA VAL A 9 -13.74 -18.85 -22.66
C VAL A 9 -13.43 -18.50 -24.12
N LEU A 10 -13.06 -19.47 -24.94
CA LEU A 10 -12.71 -19.22 -26.34
C LEU A 10 -13.93 -18.87 -27.20
N THR A 11 -15.08 -19.50 -26.94
CA THR A 11 -16.29 -19.38 -27.75
C THR A 11 -17.28 -18.31 -27.27
N SER A 12 -17.14 -17.82 -26.03
CA SER A 12 -18.04 -16.78 -25.50
C SER A 12 -17.89 -15.45 -26.25
N ASP A 13 -19.04 -14.83 -26.56
CA ASP A 13 -19.10 -13.45 -27.04
C ASP A 13 -18.63 -12.46 -25.96
N ASP A 14 -18.82 -12.83 -24.69
CA ASP A 14 -18.38 -12.09 -23.51
C ASP A 14 -17.57 -13.04 -22.59
N PRO A 15 -16.24 -13.10 -22.74
CA PRO A 15 -15.41 -14.02 -21.95
C PRO A 15 -15.44 -13.69 -20.46
N TRP A 16 -15.78 -12.46 -20.05
CA TRP A 16 -15.79 -12.07 -18.63
C TRP A 16 -16.90 -12.74 -17.83
N ARG A 17 -18.02 -13.08 -18.48
CA ARG A 17 -19.08 -13.89 -17.85
C ARG A 17 -18.62 -15.29 -17.43
N VAL A 18 -17.58 -15.81 -18.08
CA VAL A 18 -16.98 -17.11 -17.76
C VAL A 18 -15.81 -16.94 -16.79
N LEU A 19 -14.98 -15.91 -17.03
CA LEU A 19 -13.77 -15.63 -16.26
C LEU A 19 -14.06 -15.15 -14.82
N ILE A 20 -15.03 -14.25 -14.62
CA ILE A 20 -15.35 -13.72 -13.27
C ILE A 20 -15.77 -14.84 -12.30
N PRO A 21 -16.72 -15.73 -12.65
CA PRO A 21 -17.05 -16.86 -11.77
C PRO A 21 -15.87 -17.78 -11.48
N ALA A 22 -15.00 -18.02 -12.47
CA ALA A 22 -13.81 -18.86 -12.31
C ALA A 22 -12.76 -18.22 -11.40
N ALA A 23 -12.61 -16.89 -11.41
CA ALA A 23 -11.75 -16.17 -10.48
C ALA A 23 -12.28 -16.22 -9.04
N LEU A 24 -13.60 -16.07 -8.86
CA LEU A 24 -14.23 -16.11 -7.54
C LEU A 24 -14.30 -17.53 -6.96
N ASN A 25 -14.39 -18.54 -7.82
CA ASN A 25 -14.43 -19.96 -7.44
C ASN A 25 -13.46 -20.74 -8.35
N PRO A 26 -12.16 -20.76 -8.01
CA PRO A 26 -11.16 -21.46 -8.79
C PRO A 26 -11.54 -22.94 -8.99
N PRO A 27 -11.38 -23.48 -10.21
CA PRO A 27 -11.70 -24.88 -10.49
C PRO A 27 -10.83 -25.81 -9.64
N ALA A 28 -11.43 -26.88 -9.11
CA ALA A 28 -10.72 -27.86 -8.29
C ALA A 28 -9.57 -28.57 -9.06
N ASP A 29 -9.65 -28.56 -10.38
CA ASP A 29 -8.67 -29.10 -11.34
C ASP A 29 -7.94 -27.98 -12.10
N ALA A 30 -7.60 -26.88 -11.44
CA ALA A 30 -6.90 -25.73 -12.01
C ALA A 30 -5.67 -26.08 -12.87
N ASP A 31 -4.88 -27.09 -12.47
CA ASP A 31 -3.74 -27.59 -13.27
C ASP A 31 -4.17 -28.14 -14.63
N ALA A 32 -5.29 -28.87 -14.69
CA ALA A 32 -5.81 -29.42 -15.93
C ALA A 32 -6.39 -28.31 -16.83
N VAL A 33 -7.04 -27.31 -16.23
CA VAL A 33 -7.50 -26.12 -16.95
C VAL A 33 -6.31 -25.36 -17.55
N ALA A 34 -5.27 -25.12 -16.75
CA ALA A 34 -4.06 -24.42 -17.20
C ALA A 34 -3.38 -25.18 -18.34
N ALA A 35 -3.19 -26.49 -18.20
CA ALA A 35 -2.60 -27.33 -19.25
C ALA A 35 -3.43 -27.25 -20.56
N SER A 36 -4.76 -27.38 -20.46
CA SER A 36 -5.64 -27.28 -21.62
C SER A 36 -5.63 -25.88 -22.25
N ALA A 37 -5.50 -24.81 -21.46
CA ALA A 37 -5.36 -23.45 -21.96
C ALA A 37 -4.02 -23.28 -22.71
N GLY A 38 -2.95 -23.90 -22.21
CA GLY A 38 -1.65 -23.94 -22.86
C GLY A 38 -1.66 -24.65 -24.21
N GLU A 39 -2.30 -25.82 -24.29
CA GLU A 39 -2.48 -26.55 -25.56
C GLU A 39 -3.27 -25.72 -26.57
N SER A 40 -4.37 -25.09 -26.13
CA SER A 40 -5.24 -24.31 -27.01
C SER A 40 -4.63 -22.99 -27.49
N TYR A 41 -3.61 -22.48 -26.80
CA TYR A 41 -2.96 -21.21 -27.13
C TYR A 41 -2.27 -21.22 -28.51
N GLU A 42 -1.72 -22.37 -28.90
CA GLU A 42 -0.97 -22.51 -30.15
C GLU A 42 -1.89 -22.35 -31.37
N ASP A 43 -3.08 -22.96 -31.29
CA ASP A 43 -4.09 -22.96 -32.35
C ASP A 43 -5.02 -21.73 -32.33
N ALA A 44 -5.05 -20.99 -31.22
CA ALA A 44 -5.89 -19.81 -31.08
C ALA A 44 -5.40 -18.63 -31.93
N ASP A 45 -6.36 -17.84 -32.42
CA ASP A 45 -6.11 -16.53 -33.01
C ASP A 45 -5.71 -15.50 -31.94
N GLU A 46 -5.41 -14.26 -32.36
CA GLU A 46 -4.96 -13.21 -31.44
C GLU A 46 -6.00 -12.88 -30.33
N PRO A 47 -7.30 -12.69 -30.63
CA PRO A 47 -8.32 -12.55 -29.60
C PRO A 47 -8.40 -13.76 -28.66
N GLY A 48 -8.36 -14.98 -29.20
CA GLY A 48 -8.38 -16.22 -28.42
C GLY A 48 -7.18 -16.32 -27.47
N ARG A 49 -5.97 -15.99 -27.94
CA ARG A 49 -4.76 -15.94 -27.11
C ARG A 49 -4.87 -14.95 -25.97
N SER A 50 -5.42 -13.76 -26.23
CA SER A 50 -5.65 -12.74 -25.20
C SER A 50 -6.63 -13.24 -24.12
N ARG A 51 -7.71 -13.92 -24.51
CA ARG A 51 -8.66 -14.56 -23.59
C ARG A 51 -8.01 -15.66 -22.75
N LEU A 52 -7.17 -16.49 -23.37
CA LEU A 52 -6.42 -17.55 -22.67
C LEU A 52 -5.39 -16.97 -21.69
N VAL A 53 -4.72 -15.87 -22.03
CA VAL A 53 -3.83 -15.15 -21.10
C VAL A 53 -4.60 -14.64 -19.88
N SER A 54 -5.82 -14.10 -20.08
CA SER A 54 -6.68 -13.68 -18.98
C SER A 54 -7.12 -14.85 -18.10
N LEU A 55 -7.44 -16.01 -18.69
CA LEU A 55 -7.72 -17.24 -17.94
C LEU A 55 -6.51 -17.69 -17.12
N LEU A 56 -5.33 -17.79 -17.73
CA LEU A 56 -4.08 -18.16 -17.05
C LEU A 56 -3.70 -17.20 -15.92
N ARG A 57 -4.06 -15.91 -16.04
CA ARG A 57 -3.90 -14.93 -14.96
C ARG A 57 -4.69 -15.33 -13.71
N MET A 58 -5.91 -15.82 -13.89
CA MET A 58 -6.83 -16.16 -12.79
C MET A 58 -6.53 -17.48 -12.10
N LEU A 59 -5.84 -18.42 -12.77
CA LEU A 59 -5.57 -19.76 -12.24
C LEU A 59 -4.42 -19.82 -11.22
N GLU A 60 -3.86 -18.67 -10.81
CA GLU A 60 -2.76 -18.61 -9.84
C GLU A 60 -1.63 -19.61 -10.15
N GLY A 61 -0.94 -20.15 -9.14
CA GLY A 61 0.29 -20.94 -9.31
C GLY A 61 0.18 -22.13 -10.25
N ALA A 62 -1.04 -22.67 -10.46
CA ALA A 62 -1.30 -23.75 -11.42
C ALA A 62 -0.90 -23.38 -12.86
N ALA A 63 -0.97 -22.09 -13.22
CA ALA A 63 -0.63 -21.61 -14.55
C ALA A 63 0.89 -21.40 -14.78
N ASP A 64 1.71 -21.37 -13.74
CA ASP A 64 3.12 -20.94 -13.86
C ASP A 64 3.94 -21.79 -14.83
N PRO A 65 3.91 -23.14 -14.77
CA PRO A 65 4.66 -23.96 -15.71
C PRO A 65 4.20 -23.76 -17.16
N VAL A 66 2.90 -23.53 -17.35
CA VAL A 66 2.31 -23.32 -18.67
C VAL A 66 2.73 -21.97 -19.24
N VAL A 67 2.68 -20.90 -18.43
CA VAL A 67 3.10 -19.55 -18.84
C VAL A 67 4.58 -19.55 -19.23
N ILE A 68 5.46 -20.19 -18.44
CA ILE A 68 6.88 -20.31 -18.78
C ILE A 68 7.08 -21.10 -20.08
N GLY A 69 6.36 -22.21 -20.24
CA GLY A 69 6.41 -23.03 -21.46
C GLY A 69 5.98 -22.26 -22.71
N LEU A 70 4.85 -21.56 -22.64
CA LEU A 70 4.35 -20.71 -23.73
C LEU A 70 5.30 -19.56 -24.03
N LEU A 71 5.82 -18.90 -23.00
CA LEU A 71 6.74 -17.78 -23.18
C LEU A 71 8.04 -18.22 -23.86
N THR A 72 8.54 -19.42 -23.53
CA THR A 72 9.72 -20.01 -24.16
C THR A 72 9.55 -20.24 -25.66
N ARG A 73 8.33 -20.57 -26.10
CA ARG A 73 7.99 -20.85 -27.50
C ARG A 73 7.59 -19.60 -28.29
N HIS A 74 6.77 -18.73 -27.71
CA HIS A 74 6.08 -17.65 -28.42
C HIS A 74 6.58 -16.24 -28.12
N ARG A 75 7.19 -16.00 -26.96
CA ARG A 75 7.83 -14.72 -26.60
C ARG A 75 6.96 -13.47 -26.82
N SER A 76 5.64 -13.62 -26.74
CA SER A 76 4.70 -12.52 -26.97
C SER A 76 4.73 -11.53 -25.81
N ARG A 77 4.38 -10.26 -26.10
CA ARG A 77 4.35 -9.19 -25.10
C ARG A 77 3.38 -9.51 -23.96
N ASP A 78 2.23 -10.12 -24.28
CA ASP A 78 1.21 -10.46 -23.28
C ASP A 78 1.67 -11.57 -22.34
N LEU A 79 2.43 -12.56 -22.85
CA LEU A 79 3.03 -13.59 -22.01
C LEU A 79 4.16 -13.04 -21.13
N VAL A 80 4.97 -12.09 -21.64
CA VAL A 80 5.95 -11.38 -20.80
C VAL A 80 5.22 -10.61 -19.70
N SER A 81 4.21 -9.82 -20.06
CA SER A 81 3.39 -9.07 -19.09
C SER A 81 2.78 -9.98 -18.03
N LEU A 82 2.18 -11.10 -18.45
CA LEU A 82 1.63 -12.10 -17.53
C LEU A 82 2.70 -12.67 -16.59
N ALA A 83 3.87 -13.04 -17.12
CA ALA A 83 4.97 -13.56 -16.30
C ALA A 83 5.46 -12.52 -15.29
N LEU A 84 5.52 -11.23 -15.66
CA LEU A 84 5.90 -10.14 -14.76
C LEU A 84 4.86 -9.89 -13.65
N THR A 85 3.57 -9.84 -14.00
CA THR A 85 2.47 -9.73 -13.03
C THR A 85 2.51 -10.88 -12.02
N ARG A 86 2.82 -12.09 -12.50
CA ARG A 86 2.96 -13.30 -11.68
C ARG A 86 4.33 -13.44 -11.01
N ARG A 87 5.25 -12.49 -11.23
CA ARG A 87 6.62 -12.46 -10.70
C ARG A 87 7.41 -13.74 -10.96
N LEU A 88 7.25 -14.35 -12.15
CA LEU A 88 7.90 -15.61 -12.49
C LEU A 88 9.39 -15.43 -12.75
N ALA A 89 10.21 -16.26 -12.09
CA ALA A 89 11.62 -16.39 -12.41
C ALA A 89 11.77 -17.18 -13.72
N LEU A 90 12.11 -16.49 -14.81
CA LEU A 90 12.25 -17.11 -16.11
C LEU A 90 13.59 -17.86 -16.24
N PRO A 91 13.61 -19.05 -16.86
CA PRO A 91 14.85 -19.76 -17.14
C PRO A 91 15.81 -18.95 -18.02
N ALA A 92 17.11 -19.07 -17.79
CA ALA A 92 18.14 -18.37 -18.56
C ALA A 92 17.99 -18.56 -20.10
N PRO A 93 17.74 -19.77 -20.64
CA PRO A 93 17.55 -19.93 -22.09
C PRO A 93 16.33 -19.15 -22.63
N THR A 94 15.28 -19.02 -21.83
CA THR A 94 14.08 -18.25 -22.18
C THR A 94 14.40 -16.76 -22.23
N LEU A 95 15.15 -16.25 -21.25
CA LEU A 95 15.60 -14.87 -21.20
C LEU A 95 16.56 -14.53 -22.35
N ASP A 96 17.52 -15.41 -22.65
CA ASP A 96 18.46 -15.22 -23.75
C ASP A 96 17.74 -15.15 -25.10
N ALA A 97 16.73 -16.01 -25.29
CA ALA A 97 15.91 -15.98 -26.48
C ALA A 97 15.00 -14.73 -26.55
N LEU A 98 14.47 -14.26 -25.41
CA LEU A 98 13.74 -12.99 -25.34
C LEU A 98 14.63 -11.81 -25.74
N ILE A 99 15.85 -11.74 -25.20
CA ILE A 99 16.83 -10.70 -25.57
C ILE A 99 17.14 -10.76 -27.07
N ALA A 100 17.39 -11.96 -27.62
CA ALA A 100 17.75 -12.10 -29.03
C ALA A 100 16.62 -11.67 -29.99
N GLU A 101 15.37 -11.90 -29.62
CA GLU A 101 14.21 -11.61 -30.47
C GLU A 101 13.66 -10.19 -30.28
N ARG A 102 13.61 -9.72 -29.03
CA ARG A 102 12.94 -8.46 -28.66
C ARG A 102 13.90 -7.34 -28.28
N GLY A 103 15.17 -7.65 -28.06
CA GLY A 103 16.13 -6.72 -27.46
C GLY A 103 15.83 -6.47 -25.98
N LEU A 104 16.40 -5.39 -25.44
CA LEU A 104 16.29 -4.99 -24.04
C LEU A 104 15.19 -3.93 -23.84
N ASP A 105 13.96 -4.27 -24.22
CA ASP A 105 12.79 -3.44 -23.90
C ASP A 105 12.46 -3.46 -22.39
N ALA A 106 11.62 -2.54 -21.91
CA ALA A 106 11.24 -2.44 -20.50
C ALA A 106 10.73 -3.75 -19.88
N GLY A 107 9.96 -4.54 -20.63
CA GLY A 107 9.44 -5.83 -20.18
C GLY A 107 10.54 -6.89 -20.02
N THR A 108 11.46 -6.95 -20.98
CA THR A 108 12.61 -7.86 -20.95
C THR A 108 13.57 -7.47 -19.82
N VAL A 109 13.83 -6.17 -19.63
CA VAL A 109 14.64 -5.64 -18.52
C VAL A 109 14.03 -6.02 -17.16
N ALA A 110 12.71 -5.85 -17.00
CA ALA A 110 12.03 -6.26 -15.77
C ALA A 110 12.12 -7.78 -15.53
N ALA A 111 12.01 -8.59 -16.58
CA ALA A 111 12.11 -10.05 -16.49
C ALA A 111 13.52 -10.50 -16.09
N LEU A 112 14.57 -9.83 -16.59
CA LEU A 112 15.94 -10.06 -16.14
C LEU A 112 16.10 -9.79 -14.64
N GLY A 113 15.46 -8.74 -14.12
CA GLY A 113 15.46 -8.42 -12.69
C GLY A 113 14.82 -9.49 -11.80
N LEU A 114 13.86 -10.25 -12.33
CA LEU A 114 13.18 -11.35 -11.62
C LEU A 114 13.89 -12.70 -11.74
N SER A 115 14.89 -12.81 -12.61
CA SER A 115 15.60 -14.08 -12.85
C SER A 115 16.36 -14.60 -11.64
N GLY A 116 16.77 -13.71 -10.73
CA GLY A 116 17.69 -14.03 -9.64
C GLY A 116 19.11 -14.37 -10.12
N ASP A 117 19.43 -14.18 -11.40
CA ASP A 117 20.73 -14.48 -11.98
C ASP A 117 21.65 -13.24 -11.91
N PRO A 118 22.64 -13.22 -10.99
CA PRO A 118 23.55 -12.08 -10.84
C PRO A 118 24.41 -11.83 -12.08
N ALA A 119 24.58 -12.82 -12.97
CA ALA A 119 25.31 -12.61 -14.23
C ALA A 119 24.62 -11.59 -15.16
N ARG A 120 23.33 -11.30 -14.93
CA ARG A 120 22.56 -10.30 -15.69
C ARG A 120 22.83 -8.87 -15.26
N ALA A 121 23.44 -8.65 -14.09
CA ALA A 121 23.68 -7.31 -13.54
C ALA A 121 24.54 -6.44 -14.47
N ALA A 122 25.57 -7.00 -15.11
CA ALA A 122 26.42 -6.25 -16.03
C ALA A 122 25.67 -5.71 -17.25
N ALA A 123 24.78 -6.52 -17.83
CA ALA A 123 23.95 -6.12 -18.96
C ALA A 123 22.96 -5.01 -18.57
N LEU A 124 22.31 -5.15 -17.41
CA LEU A 124 21.39 -4.14 -16.86
C LEU A 124 22.13 -2.83 -16.52
N GLY A 125 23.32 -2.92 -15.95
CA GLY A 125 24.16 -1.77 -15.65
C GLY A 125 24.54 -0.94 -16.88
N GLY A 126 24.75 -1.61 -18.01
CA GLY A 126 24.96 -0.95 -19.31
C GLY A 126 23.76 -0.12 -19.79
N LEU A 127 22.55 -0.41 -19.31
CA LEU A 127 21.32 0.28 -19.68
C LEU A 127 20.97 1.46 -18.77
N LEU A 128 21.68 1.67 -17.66
CA LEU A 128 21.41 2.82 -16.78
C LEU A 128 21.44 4.14 -17.57
N GLY A 129 22.32 4.18 -18.59
CA GLY A 129 22.48 5.17 -19.66
C GLY A 129 21.22 5.61 -20.39
N ASP A 130 20.32 4.67 -20.59
CA ASP A 130 19.26 4.73 -21.58
C ASP A 130 18.07 5.58 -21.10
N GLY A 131 17.54 6.41 -22.01
CA GLY A 131 16.43 7.32 -21.69
C GLY A 131 15.08 6.62 -21.56
N ASP A 132 14.92 5.48 -22.23
CA ASP A 132 13.66 4.73 -22.31
C ASP A 132 13.58 3.60 -21.28
N VAL A 133 14.71 2.97 -20.94
CA VAL A 133 14.75 1.80 -20.04
C VAL A 133 15.68 1.95 -18.83
N GLY A 134 16.35 3.09 -18.66
CA GLY A 134 17.32 3.28 -17.57
C GLY A 134 16.69 3.16 -16.18
N GLY A 135 15.44 3.62 -16.01
CA GLY A 135 14.72 3.51 -14.74
C GLY A 135 14.39 2.07 -14.39
N GLU A 136 13.89 1.31 -15.38
CA GLU A 136 13.58 -0.11 -15.28
C GLU A 136 14.84 -0.93 -15.00
N ALA A 137 15.97 -0.57 -15.62
CA ALA A 137 17.26 -1.21 -15.39
C ALA A 137 17.74 -1.01 -13.94
N ALA A 138 17.60 0.19 -13.38
CA ALA A 138 17.91 0.45 -11.97
C ALA A 138 17.03 -0.41 -11.04
N LEU A 139 15.73 -0.47 -11.29
CA LEU A 139 14.81 -1.31 -10.52
C LEU A 139 15.12 -2.81 -10.66
N ALA A 140 15.50 -3.28 -11.84
CA ALA A 140 15.90 -4.66 -12.08
C ALA A 140 17.19 -5.02 -11.32
N LEU A 141 18.18 -4.13 -11.29
CA LEU A 141 19.39 -4.29 -10.49
C LEU A 141 19.09 -4.38 -8.99
N ALA A 142 18.15 -3.55 -8.50
CA ALA A 142 17.71 -3.61 -7.11
C ALA A 142 17.06 -4.96 -6.76
N ARG A 143 16.19 -5.48 -7.64
CA ARG A 143 15.57 -6.82 -7.46
C ARG A 143 16.58 -7.96 -7.46
N LEU A 144 17.67 -7.85 -8.24
CA LEU A 144 18.78 -8.81 -8.21
C LEU A 144 19.67 -8.68 -6.96
N GLY A 145 19.51 -7.61 -6.17
CA GLY A 145 20.41 -7.32 -5.05
C GLY A 145 21.83 -6.93 -5.49
N ALA A 146 21.98 -6.38 -6.70
CA ALA A 146 23.27 -6.06 -7.32
C ALA A 146 23.86 -4.74 -6.77
N ARG A 147 24.26 -4.78 -5.49
CA ARG A 147 24.78 -3.62 -4.72
C ARG A 147 26.03 -2.99 -5.31
N GLU A 148 26.81 -3.74 -6.10
CA GLU A 148 27.95 -3.19 -6.84
C GLU A 148 27.55 -2.06 -7.82
N TRP A 149 26.26 -1.92 -8.15
CA TRP A 149 25.74 -0.84 -9.00
C TRP A 149 25.18 0.36 -8.23
N THR A 150 25.16 0.34 -6.90
CA THR A 150 24.57 1.42 -6.08
C THR A 150 25.17 2.79 -6.41
N GLU A 151 26.49 2.92 -6.49
CA GLU A 151 27.13 4.20 -6.84
C GLU A 151 26.80 4.64 -8.27
N ALA A 152 26.76 3.71 -9.22
CA ALA A 152 26.48 4.02 -10.63
C ALA A 152 25.05 4.54 -10.81
N ILE A 153 24.08 3.95 -10.11
CA ILE A 153 22.70 4.44 -10.05
C ILE A 153 22.69 5.83 -9.39
N ALA A 154 23.31 5.98 -8.22
CA ALA A 154 23.25 7.23 -7.46
C ALA A 154 23.84 8.43 -8.19
N ARG A 155 24.96 8.27 -8.92
CA ARG A 155 25.57 9.35 -9.71
C ARG A 155 24.65 9.91 -10.80
N ARG A 156 23.66 9.14 -11.28
CA ARG A 156 22.72 9.57 -12.32
C ARG A 156 21.51 10.32 -11.81
N LEU A 157 21.30 10.42 -10.50
CA LEU A 157 20.16 11.17 -9.94
C LEU A 157 20.12 12.63 -10.40
N SER A 158 21.28 13.28 -10.57
CA SER A 158 21.35 14.67 -11.04
C SER A 158 21.05 14.83 -12.54
N GLU A 159 21.15 13.76 -13.31
CA GLU A 159 20.96 13.73 -14.77
C GLU A 159 19.53 13.33 -15.16
N THR A 160 18.81 12.69 -14.24
CA THR A 160 17.46 12.14 -14.47
C THR A 160 16.38 13.06 -13.92
N ARG A 161 15.18 12.98 -14.50
CA ARG A 161 14.00 13.77 -14.09
C ARG A 161 12.75 12.91 -14.12
N GLY A 162 11.66 13.42 -13.54
CA GLY A 162 10.34 12.78 -13.61
C GLY A 162 10.38 11.34 -13.09
N ARG A 163 9.73 10.42 -13.82
CA ARG A 163 9.61 9.01 -13.41
C ARG A 163 10.96 8.29 -13.31
N THR A 164 11.90 8.60 -14.19
CA THR A 164 13.23 7.98 -14.17
C THR A 164 13.97 8.35 -12.88
N HIS A 165 13.91 9.62 -12.44
CA HIS A 165 14.48 10.02 -11.15
C HIS A 165 13.88 9.24 -9.98
N VAL A 166 12.56 9.08 -9.96
CA VAL A 166 11.85 8.28 -8.95
C VAL A 166 12.32 6.83 -8.99
N ALA A 167 12.40 6.21 -10.17
CA ALA A 167 12.83 4.82 -10.34
C ALA A 167 14.25 4.59 -9.81
N PHE A 168 15.18 5.50 -10.11
CA PHE A 168 16.55 5.46 -9.59
C PHE A 168 16.59 5.59 -8.07
N THR A 169 15.82 6.53 -7.51
CA THR A 169 15.77 6.73 -6.05
C THR A 169 15.17 5.51 -5.34
N VAL A 170 14.11 4.92 -5.90
CA VAL A 170 13.49 3.70 -5.38
C VAL A 170 14.44 2.52 -5.49
N ALA A 171 15.18 2.37 -6.59
CA ALA A 171 16.18 1.32 -6.73
C ALA A 171 17.23 1.37 -5.61
N LEU A 172 17.71 2.57 -5.24
CA LEU A 172 18.65 2.75 -4.13
C LEU A 172 18.04 2.40 -2.77
N GLU A 173 16.77 2.78 -2.54
CA GLU A 173 16.00 2.39 -1.35
C GLU A 173 15.89 0.86 -1.24
N GLU A 174 15.44 0.19 -2.30
CA GLU A 174 15.20 -1.26 -2.35
C GLU A 174 16.50 -2.07 -2.24
N MET A 175 17.62 -1.58 -2.78
CA MET A 175 18.94 -2.22 -2.58
C MET A 175 19.35 -2.28 -1.11
N GLY A 176 18.88 -1.30 -0.31
CA GLY A 176 19.21 -1.19 1.11
C GLY A 176 20.71 -1.04 1.38
N ASP A 177 21.47 -0.49 0.43
CA ASP A 177 22.92 -0.30 0.54
C ASP A 177 23.25 1.11 1.10
N PRO A 178 23.85 1.21 2.30
CA PRO A 178 24.27 2.49 2.88
C PRO A 178 25.23 3.29 2.00
N ALA A 179 25.91 2.68 1.02
CA ALA A 179 26.75 3.38 0.05
C ALA A 179 25.99 4.43 -0.76
N ALA A 180 24.66 4.35 -0.85
CA ALA A 180 23.83 5.38 -1.50
C ALA A 180 23.73 6.69 -0.70
N VAL A 181 23.89 6.63 0.64
CA VAL A 181 23.59 7.77 1.53
C VAL A 181 24.40 9.03 1.20
N PRO A 182 25.74 8.99 1.01
CA PRO A 182 26.50 10.18 0.66
C PRO A 182 26.04 10.85 -0.64
N HIS A 183 25.62 10.05 -1.62
CA HIS A 183 25.15 10.56 -2.92
C HIS A 183 23.76 11.20 -2.83
N LEU A 184 22.86 10.60 -2.04
CA LEU A 184 21.53 11.17 -1.79
C LEU A 184 21.62 12.50 -1.02
N LEU A 185 22.53 12.60 -0.05
CA LEU A 185 22.82 13.85 0.66
C LEU A 185 23.43 14.91 -0.26
N ASP A 186 24.39 14.52 -1.10
CA ASP A 186 24.98 15.42 -2.10
C ASP A 186 23.92 15.94 -3.08
N TRP A 187 23.00 15.08 -3.52
CA TRP A 187 21.88 15.49 -4.37
C TRP A 187 20.92 16.46 -3.66
N LEU A 188 20.66 16.30 -2.36
CA LEU A 188 19.87 17.27 -1.61
C LEU A 188 20.57 18.63 -1.51
N ALA A 189 21.89 18.64 -1.37
CA ALA A 189 22.69 19.85 -1.23
C ALA A 189 22.90 20.60 -2.55
N HIS A 190 23.19 19.87 -3.63
CA HIS A 190 23.67 20.43 -4.90
C HIS A 190 22.84 20.03 -6.12
N GLY A 191 21.93 19.08 -5.97
CA GLY A 191 21.10 18.57 -7.05
C GLY A 191 20.09 19.60 -7.56
N PRO A 192 19.44 19.30 -8.70
CA PRO A 192 18.38 20.15 -9.24
C PRO A 192 17.26 20.30 -8.21
N GLY A 193 16.57 21.44 -8.19
CA GLY A 193 15.44 21.75 -7.29
C GLY A 193 14.17 20.92 -7.53
N LEU A 194 14.32 19.64 -7.86
CA LEU A 194 13.25 18.65 -7.99
C LEU A 194 12.65 18.32 -6.60
N PRO A 195 11.43 17.76 -6.58
CA PRO A 195 10.80 17.27 -5.36
C PRO A 195 11.70 16.33 -4.58
N ALA A 196 11.90 16.61 -3.30
CA ALA A 196 12.85 15.86 -2.45
C ALA A 196 12.22 14.66 -1.71
N GLY A 197 10.94 14.36 -1.94
CA GLY A 197 10.19 13.35 -1.18
C GLY A 197 10.69 11.92 -1.32
N ASP A 198 11.06 11.51 -2.54
CA ASP A 198 11.62 10.18 -2.75
C ASP A 198 13.00 10.04 -2.11
N VAL A 199 13.82 11.09 -2.21
CA VAL A 199 15.17 11.11 -1.62
C VAL A 199 15.13 11.15 -0.10
N HIS A 200 14.23 11.95 0.48
CA HIS A 200 13.94 11.94 1.92
C HIS A 200 13.59 10.53 2.37
N ARG A 201 12.63 9.86 1.71
CA ARG A 201 12.22 8.51 2.08
C ARG A 201 13.37 7.49 1.97
N ALA A 202 14.13 7.53 0.89
CA ALA A 202 15.28 6.65 0.71
C ALA A 202 16.30 6.85 1.84
N LEU A 203 16.60 8.10 2.20
CA LEU A 203 17.47 8.40 3.34
C LEU A 203 16.89 7.90 4.66
N VAL A 204 15.60 8.08 4.92
CA VAL A 204 14.92 7.52 6.11
C VAL A 204 15.14 6.01 6.19
N ARG A 205 14.92 5.29 5.08
CA ARG A 205 15.09 3.82 5.04
C ARG A 205 16.54 3.38 5.23
N LEU A 206 17.48 4.04 4.58
CA LEU A 206 18.89 3.65 4.57
C LEU A 206 19.61 4.01 5.88
N THR A 207 19.18 5.07 6.56
CA THR A 207 19.82 5.56 7.79
C THR A 207 19.07 5.13 9.05
N GLY A 208 17.77 4.84 8.93
CA GLY A 208 16.86 4.67 10.06
C GLY A 208 16.56 5.97 10.82
N ARG A 209 16.86 7.13 10.24
CA ARG A 209 16.56 8.46 10.80
C ARG A 209 15.34 9.03 10.12
N ASP A 210 14.34 9.43 10.89
CA ASP A 210 13.10 9.99 10.36
C ASP A 210 12.90 11.39 10.95
N PRO A 211 13.62 12.41 10.47
CA PRO A 211 13.57 13.73 11.08
C PRO A 211 12.26 14.43 10.73
N LEU A 212 11.67 15.14 11.71
CA LEU A 212 10.45 15.92 11.48
C LEU A 212 10.66 16.98 10.40
N VAL A 213 9.82 16.91 9.36
CA VAL A 213 9.71 17.96 8.35
C VAL A 213 8.54 18.87 8.71
N PRO A 214 8.78 20.14 9.10
CA PRO A 214 7.69 21.06 9.41
C PRO A 214 6.77 21.34 8.21
N GLU A 215 5.60 21.91 8.49
CA GLU A 215 4.64 22.34 7.46
C GLU A 215 5.24 23.46 6.58
N GLY A 216 4.85 23.55 5.31
CA GLY A 216 5.34 24.52 4.32
C GLY A 216 5.97 23.87 3.08
N ASP A 217 6.97 24.53 2.47
CA ASP A 217 7.69 23.97 1.31
C ASP A 217 8.49 22.74 1.73
N PHE A 218 7.89 21.57 1.55
CA PHE A 218 8.45 20.30 1.95
C PHE A 218 9.84 20.06 1.38
N SER A 219 10.08 20.38 0.09
CA SER A 219 11.36 20.07 -0.54
C SER A 219 12.48 20.97 -0.04
N ALA A 220 12.20 22.26 0.16
CA ALA A 220 13.16 23.18 0.76
C ALA A 220 13.50 22.77 2.20
N GLN A 221 12.50 22.32 2.96
CA GLN A 221 12.68 21.91 4.35
C GLN A 221 13.48 20.62 4.48
N VAL A 222 13.16 19.59 3.69
CA VAL A 222 13.93 18.34 3.61
C VAL A 222 15.41 18.62 3.34
N ARG A 223 15.71 19.46 2.34
CA ARG A 223 17.09 19.81 1.98
C ARG A 223 17.82 20.48 3.14
N ARG A 224 17.17 21.42 3.82
CA ARG A 224 17.72 22.10 5.00
C ARG A 224 17.98 21.11 6.14
N ILE A 225 17.01 20.25 6.45
CA ILE A 225 17.07 19.32 7.58
C ILE A 225 18.22 18.32 7.38
N TRP A 226 18.25 17.62 6.24
CA TRP A 226 19.27 16.59 5.99
C TRP A 226 20.69 17.15 5.90
N ARG A 227 20.86 18.41 5.51
CA ARG A 227 22.17 19.08 5.52
C ARG A 227 22.72 19.24 6.93
N ASP A 228 21.84 19.52 7.90
CA ASP A 228 22.21 19.87 9.26
C ASP A 228 22.04 18.67 10.23
N LEU A 229 21.55 17.53 9.74
CA LEU A 229 21.26 16.33 10.53
C LEU A 229 22.53 15.57 10.91
N ASP A 230 22.77 15.40 12.20
CA ASP A 230 23.84 14.53 12.70
C ASP A 230 23.41 13.06 12.62
N LEU A 231 23.91 12.30 11.65
CA LEU A 231 23.60 10.88 11.46
C LEU A 231 24.24 9.94 12.48
N THR A 232 25.13 10.43 13.34
CA THR A 232 25.85 9.60 14.32
C THR A 232 25.05 9.36 15.61
N THR A 233 24.03 10.19 15.85
CA THR A 233 23.11 10.07 16.98
C THR A 233 21.81 9.38 16.55
N ARG A 234 21.11 8.76 17.50
CA ARG A 234 19.73 8.29 17.32
C ARG A 234 18.91 8.82 18.49
N PRO A 235 18.25 9.96 18.33
CA PRO A 235 17.39 10.47 19.39
C PRO A 235 16.25 9.49 19.67
N GLU A 236 15.75 9.50 20.91
CA GLU A 236 14.49 8.83 21.22
C GLU A 236 13.32 9.58 20.57
N PRO A 237 12.22 8.87 20.22
CA PRO A 237 11.03 9.54 19.71
C PRO A 237 10.54 10.63 20.66
N ASP A 238 10.26 11.81 20.12
CA ASP A 238 9.73 12.96 20.88
C ASP A 238 8.30 13.27 20.44
N VAL A 239 7.34 13.07 21.35
CA VAL A 239 5.92 13.36 21.13
C VAL A 239 5.58 14.67 21.82
N ARG A 240 5.35 15.71 21.01
CA ARG A 240 4.86 17.02 21.47
C ARG A 240 3.38 17.16 21.17
N VAL A 241 2.60 17.62 22.16
CA VAL A 241 1.15 17.76 22.05
C VAL A 241 0.74 19.20 22.31
N THR A 242 -0.02 19.78 21.39
CA THR A 242 -0.62 21.11 21.53
C THR A 242 -2.14 21.00 21.40
N ALA A 243 -2.87 21.71 22.26
CA ALA A 243 -4.31 21.84 22.11
C ALA A 243 -4.62 22.96 21.13
N ASP A 244 -5.24 22.62 20.01
CA ASP A 244 -5.57 23.61 18.97
C ASP A 244 -6.90 24.28 19.28
N ARG A 245 -7.90 23.47 19.65
CA ARG A 245 -9.26 23.87 20.03
C ARG A 245 -9.96 22.75 20.82
N PRO A 246 -11.10 22.99 21.49
CA PRO A 246 -11.80 21.95 22.24
C PRO A 246 -12.06 20.70 21.38
N GLY A 247 -11.65 19.53 21.88
CA GLY A 247 -11.81 18.24 21.19
C GLY A 247 -10.79 17.94 20.09
N ARG A 248 -9.80 18.82 19.86
CA ARG A 248 -8.73 18.61 18.87
C ARG A 248 -7.34 18.91 19.44
N LEU A 249 -6.42 18.00 19.22
CA LEU A 249 -5.00 18.16 19.55
C LEU A 249 -4.16 18.02 18.28
N THR A 250 -3.08 18.78 18.21
CA THR A 250 -1.98 18.52 17.29
C THR A 250 -0.90 17.75 18.02
N LEU A 251 -0.47 16.66 17.43
CA LEU A 251 0.67 15.87 17.84
C LEU A 251 1.78 16.11 16.83
N THR A 252 2.97 16.41 17.32
CA THR A 252 4.19 16.44 16.54
C THR A 252 5.04 15.28 17.03
N LEU A 253 5.28 14.30 16.17
CA LEU A 253 6.17 13.18 16.45
C LEU A 253 7.47 13.39 15.67
N ASP A 254 8.56 13.60 16.40
CA ASP A 254 9.91 13.66 15.85
C ASP A 254 10.61 12.33 16.12
N GLU A 255 11.32 11.82 15.11
CA GLU A 255 12.07 10.56 15.17
C GLU A 255 11.22 9.38 15.68
N GLY A 256 9.98 9.30 15.20
CA GLY A 256 9.08 8.17 15.42
C GLY A 256 9.70 6.85 14.96
N ARG A 257 9.41 5.76 15.66
CA ARG A 257 10.05 4.47 15.36
C ARG A 257 9.60 3.89 14.00
N GLY A 258 8.46 4.33 13.48
CA GLY A 258 7.91 3.85 12.22
C GLY A 258 7.56 2.36 12.23
N GLY A 259 7.30 1.81 13.42
CA GLY A 259 6.79 0.46 13.63
C GLY A 259 5.43 0.27 12.98
N VAL A 260 4.57 1.30 13.01
CA VAL A 260 3.28 1.40 12.31
C VAL A 260 3.36 2.46 11.23
N ARG A 261 3.22 2.07 9.96
CA ARG A 261 3.38 3.00 8.84
C ARG A 261 2.66 2.64 7.57
N VAL A 262 2.28 3.65 6.79
CA VAL A 262 1.82 3.48 5.41
C VAL A 262 3.00 3.64 4.46
N ALA A 263 3.51 2.51 3.96
CA ALA A 263 4.65 2.48 3.06
C ALA A 263 4.20 2.20 1.62
N TYR A 264 4.94 2.69 0.63
CA TYR A 264 4.78 2.16 -0.73
C TYR A 264 5.25 0.70 -0.75
N ASP A 265 4.57 -0.11 -1.54
CA ASP A 265 5.02 -1.44 -1.85
C ASP A 265 6.21 -1.41 -2.80
N PRO A 266 7.05 -2.47 -2.80
CA PRO A 266 8.10 -2.63 -3.79
C PRO A 266 7.53 -2.48 -5.20
N PRO A 267 8.24 -1.79 -6.12
CA PRO A 267 7.78 -1.57 -7.48
C PRO A 267 7.36 -2.86 -8.17
N GLU A 268 6.15 -2.88 -8.70
CA GLU A 268 5.68 -4.03 -9.48
C GLU A 268 6.54 -4.21 -10.74
N PRO A 269 7.00 -5.43 -11.05
CA PRO A 269 7.73 -5.71 -12.28
C PRO A 269 6.92 -5.31 -13.52
N GLY A 270 7.51 -4.52 -14.41
CA GLY A 270 6.85 -4.04 -15.63
C GLY A 270 5.92 -2.83 -15.43
N SER A 271 5.70 -2.37 -14.19
CA SER A 271 4.97 -1.13 -13.94
C SER A 271 5.81 0.07 -14.34
N SER A 272 5.19 1.00 -15.08
CA SER A 272 5.79 2.31 -15.40
C SER A 272 5.73 3.30 -14.22
N TRP A 273 5.11 2.90 -13.11
CA TRP A 273 5.00 3.66 -11.87
C TRP A 273 5.80 2.97 -10.77
N PRO A 274 6.97 3.50 -10.40
CA PRO A 274 7.80 2.92 -9.33
C PRO A 274 7.09 2.94 -7.96
N ARG A 275 6.11 3.81 -7.78
CA ARG A 275 5.30 3.93 -6.57
C ARG A 275 3.85 4.03 -6.96
N TRP A 276 3.10 2.99 -6.69
CA TRP A 276 1.67 2.93 -6.99
C TRP A 276 0.92 2.43 -5.77
N ASN A 277 1.21 1.20 -5.35
CA ASN A 277 0.55 0.58 -4.21
C ASN A 277 1.17 1.05 -2.89
N LYS A 278 0.31 1.17 -1.88
CA LYS A 278 0.71 1.40 -0.50
C LYS A 278 0.11 0.31 0.37
N THR A 279 0.94 -0.17 1.29
CA THR A 279 0.51 -1.11 2.30
C THR A 279 0.83 -0.53 3.67
N LEU A 280 -0.14 -0.63 4.56
CA LEU A 280 0.09 -0.44 5.97
C LEU A 280 0.94 -1.59 6.51
N ARG A 281 2.03 -1.26 7.17
CA ARG A 281 2.94 -2.20 7.81
C ARG A 281 2.97 -1.99 9.31
N VAL A 282 2.96 -3.10 10.06
CA VAL A 282 3.21 -3.14 11.50
C VAL A 282 4.39 -4.08 11.73
N GLY A 283 5.49 -3.59 12.31
CA GLY A 283 6.68 -4.43 12.51
C GLY A 283 7.36 -4.91 11.24
N GLY A 284 7.13 -4.22 10.11
CA GLY A 284 7.57 -4.66 8.79
C GLY A 284 6.61 -5.66 8.09
N HIS A 285 5.65 -6.23 8.82
CA HIS A 285 4.64 -7.12 8.27
C HIS A 285 3.51 -6.33 7.60
N PRO A 286 3.10 -6.69 6.37
CA PRO A 286 1.92 -6.10 5.74
C PRO A 286 0.67 -6.52 6.52
N LEU A 287 -0.13 -5.57 6.99
CA LEU A 287 -1.33 -5.89 7.79
C LEU A 287 -2.49 -6.38 6.92
N TYR A 288 -2.55 -5.96 5.65
CA TYR A 288 -3.47 -6.54 4.67
C TYR A 288 -2.82 -7.73 3.95
N SER A 289 -2.49 -8.75 4.76
CA SER A 289 -2.60 -10.19 4.48
C SER A 289 -2.12 -10.93 5.73
N LEU A 290 -3.07 -11.38 6.58
CA LEU A 290 -3.05 -12.59 7.44
C LEU A 290 -4.08 -12.49 8.60
N GLY A 291 -4.72 -13.62 8.91
CA GLY A 291 -5.94 -13.72 9.72
C GLY A 291 -5.80 -14.00 11.22
N SER A 292 -6.98 -13.89 11.83
CA SER A 292 -7.56 -14.37 13.10
C SER A 292 -6.64 -14.83 14.25
N ASP A 293 -6.34 -13.91 15.16
CA ASP A 293 -6.63 -14.00 16.61
C ASP A 293 -6.16 -12.71 17.34
N CYS A 294 -6.91 -12.32 18.40
CA CYS A 294 -6.48 -11.61 19.62
C CYS A 294 -6.68 -10.09 19.82
N ASP A 295 -6.45 -9.65 21.07
CA ASP A 295 -6.59 -8.29 21.60
C ASP A 295 -5.82 -7.24 20.76
N THR A 296 -6.55 -6.32 20.13
CA THR A 296 -6.14 -5.41 19.04
C THR A 296 -4.88 -4.56 19.30
N CYS A 297 -4.68 -4.09 20.52
CA CYS A 297 -3.47 -3.33 20.90
C CYS A 297 -2.26 -4.23 21.19
N GLU A 298 -2.48 -5.43 21.76
CA GLU A 298 -1.42 -6.36 22.12
C GLU A 298 -0.76 -6.92 20.84
N THR A 299 -1.55 -7.30 19.84
CA THR A 299 -1.06 -7.77 18.53
C THR A 299 -0.17 -6.73 17.85
N MET A 300 -0.63 -5.48 17.80
CA MET A 300 0.10 -4.40 17.17
C MET A 300 1.45 -4.18 17.86
N MET A 301 1.47 -4.19 19.20
CA MET A 301 2.70 -4.06 19.99
C MET A 301 3.62 -5.28 19.81
N VAL A 302 3.09 -6.50 19.78
CA VAL A 302 3.89 -7.71 19.51
C VAL A 302 4.51 -7.66 18.11
N LEU A 303 3.73 -7.29 17.09
CA LEU A 303 4.24 -7.06 15.73
C LEU A 303 5.28 -5.94 15.72
N GLY A 304 5.07 -4.87 16.49
CA GLY A 304 6.04 -3.79 16.72
C GLY A 304 7.31 -4.22 17.49
N GLY A 305 7.39 -5.47 17.96
CA GLY A 305 8.57 -6.03 18.63
C GLY A 305 8.58 -5.89 20.15
N PHE A 306 7.47 -5.47 20.78
CA PHE A 306 7.38 -5.37 22.24
C PHE A 306 7.41 -6.76 22.90
N PRO A 307 8.06 -6.91 24.07
CA PRO A 307 7.95 -8.13 24.87
C PRO A 307 6.48 -8.44 25.22
N PRO A 308 6.02 -9.70 25.16
CA PRO A 308 4.59 -10.04 25.37
C PRO A 308 3.99 -9.62 26.72
N ALA A 309 4.80 -9.50 27.77
CA ALA A 309 4.33 -9.00 29.06
C ALA A 309 4.09 -7.48 29.03
N GLU A 310 4.96 -6.74 28.35
CA GLU A 310 4.87 -5.29 28.19
C GLU A 310 3.74 -4.91 27.24
N ALA A 311 3.60 -5.63 26.11
CA ALA A 311 2.49 -5.46 25.17
C ALA A 311 1.13 -5.56 25.88
N ARG A 312 0.95 -6.54 26.79
CA ARG A 312 -0.28 -6.68 27.59
C ARG A 312 -0.55 -5.50 28.50
N VAL A 313 0.46 -5.04 29.23
CA VAL A 313 0.32 -3.91 30.16
C VAL A 313 -0.01 -2.64 29.40
N ASN A 314 0.68 -2.38 28.29
CA ASN A 314 0.45 -1.21 27.46
C ASN A 314 -0.91 -1.26 26.76
N ALA A 315 -1.34 -2.43 26.27
CA ALA A 315 -2.68 -2.61 25.70
C ALA A 315 -3.80 -2.34 26.71
N VAL A 316 -3.67 -2.78 27.96
CA VAL A 316 -4.62 -2.44 29.03
C VAL A 316 -4.64 -0.94 29.28
N ARG A 317 -3.47 -0.29 29.38
CA ARG A 317 -3.37 1.17 29.58
C ARG A 317 -4.08 1.95 28.46
N VAL A 318 -3.91 1.55 27.21
CA VAL A 318 -4.59 2.16 26.06
C VAL A 318 -6.10 1.96 26.16
N ARG A 319 -6.56 0.74 26.44
CA ARG A 319 -8.00 0.44 26.58
C ARG A 319 -8.65 1.25 27.70
N ASP A 320 -7.99 1.34 28.87
CA ASP A 320 -8.49 2.10 30.02
C ASP A 320 -8.59 3.59 29.70
N ALA A 321 -7.62 4.15 28.96
CA ALA A 321 -7.65 5.54 28.53
C ALA A 321 -8.79 5.85 27.53
N LEU A 322 -9.26 4.85 26.78
CA LEU A 322 -10.31 4.98 25.76
C LEU A 322 -11.72 4.65 26.27
N ALA A 323 -11.84 3.84 27.34
CA ALA A 323 -13.13 3.30 27.78
C ALA A 323 -14.19 4.37 28.08
N ASP A 324 -13.78 5.50 28.67
CA ASP A 324 -14.65 6.60 29.09
C ASP A 324 -14.22 7.96 28.49
N LEU A 325 -13.56 7.95 27.33
CA LEU A 325 -13.04 9.18 26.72
C LEU A 325 -14.19 10.06 26.22
N ARG A 326 -14.47 11.15 26.94
CA ARG A 326 -15.49 12.15 26.57
C ARG A 326 -14.90 13.46 26.07
N GLU A 327 -13.67 13.74 26.48
CA GLU A 327 -12.94 14.94 26.11
C GLU A 327 -11.50 14.56 25.80
N LEU A 328 -10.97 15.11 24.71
CA LEU A 328 -9.61 14.86 24.29
C LEU A 328 -8.67 15.83 25.02
N ALA A 329 -7.76 15.28 25.83
CA ALA A 329 -6.78 16.05 26.60
C ALA A 329 -5.35 15.54 26.34
N PRO A 330 -4.30 16.35 26.57
CA PRO A 330 -2.91 15.91 26.43
C PRO A 330 -2.57 14.66 27.27
N ALA A 331 -3.22 14.49 28.43
CA ALA A 331 -3.07 13.30 29.27
C ALA A 331 -3.53 12.01 28.57
N THR A 332 -4.57 12.09 27.72
CA THR A 332 -5.01 10.97 26.87
C THR A 332 -3.89 10.56 25.93
N ILE A 333 -3.27 11.52 25.24
CA ILE A 333 -2.15 11.23 24.32
C ILE A 333 -0.95 10.65 25.06
N ALA A 334 -0.63 11.16 26.25
CA ALA A 334 0.44 10.60 27.08
C ALA A 334 0.15 9.14 27.51
N ALA A 335 -1.12 8.75 27.65
CA ALA A 335 -1.51 7.36 27.90
C ALA A 335 -1.39 6.47 26.66
N LEU A 336 -1.53 7.06 25.46
CA LEU A 336 -1.38 6.41 24.16
C LEU A 336 0.05 6.38 23.63
N GLU A 337 1.02 6.93 24.38
CA GLU A 337 2.43 7.01 23.97
C GLU A 337 3.01 5.69 23.44
N PRO A 338 2.73 4.50 24.03
CA PRO A 338 3.24 3.24 23.48
C PRO A 338 2.78 2.92 22.06
N VAL A 339 1.66 3.50 21.62
CA VAL A 339 1.13 3.36 20.25
C VAL A 339 1.59 4.53 19.38
N VAL A 340 1.53 5.75 19.92
CA VAL A 340 1.88 6.97 19.17
C VAL A 340 3.37 7.02 18.83
N GLY A 341 4.26 6.58 19.73
CA GLY A 341 5.69 6.53 19.49
C GLY A 341 6.12 5.56 18.37
N GLU A 342 5.26 4.59 18.04
CA GLU A 342 5.48 3.63 16.95
C GLU A 342 5.06 4.16 15.58
N LEU A 343 4.38 5.30 15.51
CA LEU A 343 4.00 5.92 14.24
C LEU A 343 5.25 6.46 13.50
N GLU A 344 5.11 6.75 12.20
CA GLU A 344 6.15 7.50 11.46
C GLU A 344 6.24 8.94 11.97
N THR A 345 7.42 9.53 11.83
CA THR A 345 7.58 10.96 12.10
C THR A 345 6.61 11.78 11.26
N GLY A 346 6.03 12.78 11.91
CA GLY A 346 5.13 13.71 11.24
C GLY A 346 4.28 14.49 12.21
N VAL A 347 3.37 15.26 11.62
CA VAL A 347 2.35 15.99 12.35
C VAL A 347 1.04 15.22 12.20
N TYR A 348 0.35 15.01 13.32
CA TYR A 348 -0.92 14.31 13.38
C TYR A 348 -1.96 15.21 14.05
N ARG A 349 -3.19 15.19 13.55
CA ARG A 349 -4.35 15.76 14.23
C ARG A 349 -5.07 14.63 14.95
N ALA A 350 -5.21 14.74 16.26
CA ALA A 350 -6.12 13.90 17.03
C ALA A 350 -7.46 14.60 17.20
N ALA A 351 -8.55 13.92 16.89
CA ALA A 351 -9.90 14.40 17.08
C ALA A 351 -10.79 13.30 17.67
N LEU A 352 -11.61 13.66 18.65
CA LEU A 352 -12.67 12.78 19.14
C LEU A 352 -13.95 13.07 18.33
N VAL A 353 -14.30 12.16 17.43
CA VAL A 353 -15.39 12.34 16.44
C VAL A 353 -16.48 11.28 16.61
N GLY A 354 -17.67 11.60 16.08
CA GLY A 354 -18.80 10.67 15.99
C GLY A 354 -18.96 10.17 14.55
N LEU A 355 -18.42 8.99 14.22
CA LEU A 355 -18.47 8.47 12.84
C LEU A 355 -19.75 7.67 12.61
N PRO A 356 -20.66 8.08 11.72
CA PRO A 356 -21.73 7.19 11.27
C PRO A 356 -21.08 6.09 10.43
N LEU A 357 -21.08 4.85 10.92
CA LEU A 357 -20.44 3.73 10.24
C LEU A 357 -21.47 2.69 9.84
N GLU A 358 -21.34 2.18 8.62
CA GLU A 358 -22.00 0.96 8.18
C GLU A 358 -20.96 -0.13 7.92
N ARG A 359 -21.40 -1.39 8.02
CA ARG A 359 -20.58 -2.55 7.67
C ARG A 359 -20.74 -2.85 6.18
N VAL A 360 -19.61 -3.10 5.52
CA VAL A 360 -19.52 -3.44 4.10
C VAL A 360 -18.94 -4.85 4.01
N ASP A 361 -19.66 -5.75 3.36
CA ASP A 361 -19.27 -7.16 3.21
C ASP A 361 -19.30 -7.66 1.75
N HIS A 362 -19.62 -6.78 0.80
CA HIS A 362 -19.66 -7.10 -0.62
C HIS A 362 -19.21 -5.90 -1.46
N PRO A 363 -18.59 -6.14 -2.64
CA PRO A 363 -17.98 -5.09 -3.46
C PRO A 363 -18.93 -3.94 -3.82
N GLY A 364 -20.17 -4.24 -4.23
CA GLY A 364 -21.12 -3.25 -4.72
C GLY A 364 -21.55 -2.20 -3.68
N SER A 365 -21.43 -2.53 -2.39
CA SER A 365 -21.67 -1.58 -1.30
C SER A 365 -20.39 -0.92 -0.82
N SER A 366 -19.23 -1.12 -1.41
CA SER A 366 -18.05 -0.36 -1.00
C SER A 366 -18.00 1.01 -1.64
N TRP A 367 -17.41 2.01 -0.99
CA TRP A 367 -16.91 3.19 -1.71
C TRP A 367 -15.89 2.84 -2.81
N TRP A 368 -15.29 1.65 -2.78
CA TRP A 368 -14.48 1.11 -3.88
C TRP A 368 -15.27 0.84 -5.16
N ASN A 369 -16.61 0.85 -5.11
CA ASN A 369 -17.45 0.78 -6.29
C ASN A 369 -18.51 1.89 -6.33
N ARG A 370 -19.15 2.26 -5.21
CA ARG A 370 -20.20 3.28 -5.15
C ARG A 370 -19.78 4.62 -5.76
N ARG A 371 -18.54 5.08 -5.52
CA ARG A 371 -18.06 6.37 -6.05
C ARG A 371 -18.02 6.41 -7.58
N LEU A 372 -17.99 5.26 -8.25
CA LEU A 372 -18.04 5.21 -9.72
C LEU A 372 -19.37 5.76 -10.24
N GLY A 373 -20.46 5.55 -9.50
CA GLY A 373 -21.77 6.14 -9.82
C GLY A 373 -21.83 7.66 -9.65
N GLU A 374 -20.90 8.24 -8.90
CA GLU A 374 -20.75 9.70 -8.76
C GLU A 374 -19.99 10.32 -9.94
N ARG A 375 -19.31 9.51 -10.75
CA ARG A 375 -18.69 9.95 -12.01
C ARG A 375 -19.78 9.96 -13.09
N ALA A 376 -19.97 11.11 -13.74
CA ALA A 376 -20.79 11.17 -14.95
C ALA A 376 -20.23 10.18 -16.00
N GLU A 377 -21.13 9.58 -16.81
CA GLU A 377 -20.88 8.55 -17.84
C GLU A 377 -19.40 8.41 -18.26
N SER A 378 -18.64 7.61 -17.50
CA SER A 378 -17.28 7.24 -17.89
C SER A 378 -17.37 6.03 -18.81
N GLU A 379 -16.78 6.13 -20.00
CA GLU A 379 -16.66 5.00 -20.94
C GLU A 379 -15.61 3.96 -20.49
N TRP A 380 -14.91 4.20 -19.38
CA TRP A 380 -13.82 3.35 -18.90
C TRP A 380 -14.29 2.42 -17.79
N GLU A 381 -14.23 1.12 -18.06
CA GLU A 381 -14.38 0.09 -17.04
C GLU A 381 -13.13 0.08 -16.14
N GLU A 382 -13.23 0.69 -14.95
CA GLU A 382 -12.24 0.49 -13.89
C GLU A 382 -12.51 -0.88 -13.26
N GLY A 383 -11.46 -1.72 -13.14
CA GLY A 383 -11.61 -3.04 -12.51
C GLY A 383 -12.13 -2.92 -11.06
N ASP A 384 -12.70 -4.01 -10.52
CA ASP A 384 -13.21 -4.04 -9.15
C ASP A 384 -12.08 -3.64 -8.17
N GLY A 385 -12.18 -2.44 -7.62
CA GLY A 385 -11.22 -1.89 -6.66
C GLY A 385 -11.39 -2.48 -5.26
N TRP A 386 -12.33 -3.40 -5.07
CA TRP A 386 -12.58 -4.06 -3.79
C TRP A 386 -11.34 -4.77 -3.26
N SER A 387 -11.03 -4.56 -1.98
CA SER A 387 -9.87 -5.16 -1.32
C SER A 387 -10.07 -6.62 -0.93
N GLY A 388 -11.21 -7.23 -1.24
CA GLY A 388 -11.58 -8.56 -0.76
C GLY A 388 -12.00 -8.60 0.72
N THR A 389 -11.90 -7.47 1.44
CA THR A 389 -11.96 -7.46 2.91
C THR A 389 -13.19 -6.70 3.42
N PRO A 390 -14.09 -7.36 4.19
CA PRO A 390 -15.17 -6.66 4.89
C PRO A 390 -14.64 -5.54 5.78
N HIS A 391 -15.28 -4.38 5.75
CA HIS A 391 -14.82 -3.19 6.47
C HIS A 391 -15.97 -2.32 6.95
N PHE A 392 -15.64 -1.19 7.57
CA PHE A 392 -16.60 -0.14 7.88
C PHE A 392 -16.41 1.04 6.95
N GLN A 393 -17.49 1.79 6.68
CA GLN A 393 -17.37 3.05 5.95
C GLN A 393 -18.37 4.08 6.46
N VAL A 394 -18.08 5.35 6.18
CA VAL A 394 -19.06 6.43 6.34
C VAL A 394 -20.09 6.28 5.21
N PRO A 395 -21.40 6.21 5.48
CA PRO A 395 -22.39 5.86 4.47
C PRO A 395 -22.57 6.91 3.39
N GLU A 396 -22.33 8.17 3.74
CA GLU A 396 -22.39 9.34 2.86
C GLU A 396 -20.98 9.93 2.68
N PRO A 397 -20.69 10.57 1.53
CA PRO A 397 -19.46 11.32 1.36
C PRO A 397 -19.35 12.44 2.41
N ILE A 398 -18.18 12.59 3.01
CA ILE A 398 -17.88 13.71 3.89
C ILE A 398 -17.81 14.96 3.02
N LEU A 399 -18.66 15.94 3.32
CA LEU A 399 -18.82 17.16 2.53
C LEU A 399 -17.56 18.01 2.58
N GLY A 400 -17.13 18.47 1.42
CA GLY A 400 -15.97 19.34 1.24
C GLY A 400 -15.82 19.77 -0.22
N PRO A 401 -14.78 20.56 -0.55
CA PRO A 401 -14.52 20.97 -1.94
C PRO A 401 -14.29 19.79 -2.89
N VAL A 402 -13.80 18.67 -2.34
CA VAL A 402 -13.63 17.39 -3.02
C VAL A 402 -14.44 16.34 -2.25
N PRO A 403 -15.30 15.54 -2.90
CA PRO A 403 -16.03 14.49 -2.22
C PRO A 403 -15.06 13.53 -1.52
N THR A 404 -15.25 13.36 -0.22
CA THR A 404 -14.35 12.54 0.61
C THR A 404 -15.04 11.27 1.06
N PHE A 405 -14.57 10.13 0.58
CA PHE A 405 -15.11 8.82 0.89
C PHE A 405 -14.38 8.24 2.10
N GLY A 406 -15.07 8.12 3.23
CA GLY A 406 -14.49 7.61 4.48
C GLY A 406 -14.59 6.10 4.57
N ILE A 407 -13.46 5.41 4.62
CA ILE A 407 -13.37 3.96 4.84
C ILE A 407 -12.50 3.68 6.06
N VAL A 408 -12.99 2.82 6.93
CA VAL A 408 -12.28 2.36 8.13
C VAL A 408 -12.07 0.85 7.99
N MET A 409 -10.84 0.52 7.63
CA MET A 409 -10.41 -0.86 7.47
C MET A 409 -10.09 -1.47 8.85
N PRO A 410 -10.60 -2.67 9.15
CA PRO A 410 -10.26 -3.34 10.39
C PRO A 410 -8.87 -3.99 10.25
N SER A 411 -8.11 -4.03 11.34
CA SER A 411 -6.90 -4.88 11.43
C SER A 411 -7.21 -6.37 11.62
N GLU A 412 -8.48 -6.74 11.78
CA GLU A 412 -8.95 -8.12 11.99
C GLU A 412 -10.17 -8.42 11.12
N PRO A 413 -10.35 -9.66 10.65
CA PRO A 413 -11.55 -10.06 9.93
C PRO A 413 -12.83 -9.85 10.77
N LEU A 414 -13.83 -9.16 10.22
CA LEU A 414 -15.07 -8.81 10.93
C LEU A 414 -15.97 -10.01 11.26
N ASP A 415 -15.74 -11.14 10.60
CA ASP A 415 -16.37 -12.44 10.85
C ASP A 415 -15.68 -13.21 11.99
N GLY A 416 -14.45 -12.85 12.35
CA GLY A 416 -13.69 -13.41 13.48
C GLY A 416 -13.98 -12.76 14.83
N LEU A 417 -14.78 -11.69 14.88
CA LEU A 417 -15.06 -10.97 16.13
C LEU A 417 -15.91 -11.82 17.09
N ASP A 418 -15.46 -11.96 18.34
CA ASP A 418 -16.24 -12.60 19.41
C ASP A 418 -17.65 -11.97 19.55
N PRO A 419 -18.73 -12.72 19.22
CA PRO A 419 -20.10 -12.21 19.29
C PRO A 419 -20.51 -11.79 20.71
N SER A 420 -19.93 -12.40 21.74
CA SER A 420 -20.29 -12.10 23.13
C SER A 420 -19.81 -10.70 23.55
N THR A 421 -18.59 -10.35 23.12
CA THR A 421 -17.98 -9.03 23.31
C THR A 421 -18.71 -7.96 22.50
N VAL A 422 -19.05 -8.22 21.23
CA VAL A 422 -19.88 -7.30 20.43
C VAL A 422 -21.21 -7.04 21.13
N ALA A 423 -21.90 -8.09 21.58
CA ALA A 423 -23.19 -7.94 22.28
C ALA A 423 -23.06 -7.17 23.61
N ALA A 424 -21.94 -7.31 24.32
CA ALA A 424 -21.67 -6.53 25.53
C ALA A 424 -21.56 -5.02 25.22
N HIS A 425 -20.81 -4.66 24.17
CA HIS A 425 -20.73 -3.28 23.70
C HIS A 425 -22.06 -2.76 23.17
N SER A 426 -22.84 -3.56 22.43
CA SER A 426 -24.19 -3.17 22.00
C SER A 426 -25.09 -2.83 23.18
N ARG A 427 -25.05 -3.62 24.27
CA ARG A 427 -25.78 -3.32 25.51
C ARG A 427 -25.31 -2.03 26.18
N ALA A 428 -24.00 -1.78 26.21
CA ALA A 428 -23.42 -0.53 26.72
C ALA A 428 -23.92 0.69 25.92
N ILE A 429 -23.82 0.62 24.58
CA ILE A 429 -24.26 1.68 23.66
C ILE A 429 -25.76 1.97 23.83
N ALA A 430 -26.58 0.93 23.99
CA ALA A 430 -28.02 1.06 24.24
C ALA A 430 -28.33 1.76 25.58
N ARG A 431 -27.45 1.68 26.58
CA ARG A 431 -27.56 2.44 27.85
C ARG A 431 -27.06 3.88 27.75
N GLY A 432 -26.61 4.32 26.58
CA GLY A 432 -26.04 5.65 26.37
C GLY A 432 -24.54 5.74 26.62
N GLU A 433 -23.87 4.64 26.95
CA GLU A 433 -22.40 4.61 27.02
C GLU A 433 -21.81 4.81 25.62
N ARG A 434 -20.60 5.38 25.54
CA ARG A 434 -19.94 5.71 24.28
C ARG A 434 -18.48 5.24 24.28
N PRO A 435 -18.23 3.91 24.30
CA PRO A 435 -16.86 3.39 24.35
C PRO A 435 -16.09 3.81 23.08
N THR A 436 -14.95 4.47 23.24
CA THR A 436 -14.22 5.08 22.11
C THR A 436 -13.32 4.06 21.41
N ALA A 437 -13.32 4.00 20.08
CA ALA A 437 -12.33 3.26 19.29
C ALA A 437 -11.13 4.15 18.91
N LEU A 438 -9.96 3.56 18.68
CA LEU A 438 -8.77 4.26 18.21
C LEU A 438 -8.54 3.94 16.73
N VAL A 439 -8.48 4.97 15.89
CA VAL A 439 -8.29 4.82 14.44
C VAL A 439 -7.13 5.69 13.98
N LEU A 440 -6.13 5.09 13.34
CA LEU A 440 -5.10 5.81 12.60
C LEU A 440 -5.60 6.05 11.18
N ALA A 441 -5.62 7.30 10.74
CA ALA A 441 -6.13 7.64 9.43
C ALA A 441 -5.17 8.53 8.63
N TRP A 442 -5.35 8.48 7.31
CA TRP A 442 -4.69 9.36 6.37
C TRP A 442 -5.66 9.72 5.25
N VAL A 443 -5.38 10.87 4.64
CA VAL A 443 -6.12 11.33 3.47
C VAL A 443 -5.38 10.91 2.22
N GLU A 444 -6.10 10.48 1.20
CA GLU A 444 -5.56 10.21 -0.13
C GLU A 444 -6.40 10.90 -1.21
N ASP A 445 -5.83 11.97 -1.76
CA ASP A 445 -6.33 12.57 -3.00
C ASP A 445 -5.93 11.70 -4.19
N LYS A 446 -6.90 11.45 -5.05
CA LYS A 446 -6.74 10.81 -6.35
C LYS A 446 -7.25 11.76 -7.42
N TYR A 447 -6.54 11.82 -8.53
CA TYR A 447 -7.00 12.52 -9.72
C TYR A 447 -7.20 11.48 -10.82
N VAL A 448 -8.36 10.85 -10.77
CA VAL A 448 -8.67 9.68 -11.59
C VAL A 448 -8.92 10.14 -13.02
N GLN A 449 -8.22 9.49 -13.97
CA GLN A 449 -8.24 9.79 -15.40
C GLN A 449 -7.90 11.25 -15.74
N ALA A 450 -7.24 11.97 -14.82
CA ALA A 450 -6.99 13.39 -14.92
C ALA A 450 -8.27 14.24 -15.10
N GLU A 451 -9.42 13.75 -14.65
CA GLU A 451 -10.72 14.42 -14.78
C GLU A 451 -11.40 14.57 -13.43
N TRP A 452 -11.37 13.52 -12.60
CA TRP A 452 -12.13 13.48 -11.35
C TRP A 452 -11.20 13.57 -10.15
N ALA A 453 -11.33 14.67 -9.42
CA ALA A 453 -10.75 14.78 -8.10
C ALA A 453 -11.60 13.99 -7.11
N GLU A 454 -10.99 12.98 -6.50
CA GLU A 454 -11.59 12.17 -5.45
C GLU A 454 -10.70 12.22 -4.23
N ARG A 455 -11.31 12.15 -3.04
CA ARG A 455 -10.57 12.06 -1.80
C ARG A 455 -11.03 10.86 -1.00
N HIS A 456 -10.09 10.18 -0.38
CA HIS A 456 -10.35 9.07 0.53
C HIS A 456 -9.84 9.43 1.92
N LEU A 457 -10.69 9.29 2.93
CA LEU A 457 -10.24 9.21 4.31
C LEU A 457 -10.11 7.73 4.65
N LEU A 458 -8.88 7.24 4.63
CA LEU A 458 -8.56 5.86 4.94
C LEU A 458 -8.17 5.76 6.41
N GLY A 459 -8.99 5.07 7.19
CA GLY A 459 -8.76 4.73 8.58
C GLY A 459 -8.37 3.28 8.74
N LEU A 460 -7.51 3.00 9.70
CA LEU A 460 -7.23 1.68 10.24
C LEU A 460 -7.61 1.66 11.71
N VAL A 461 -8.40 0.67 12.10
CA VAL A 461 -8.68 0.41 13.52
C VAL A 461 -7.43 -0.11 14.22
N LEU A 462 -6.89 0.66 15.15
CA LEU A 462 -5.82 0.23 16.07
C LEU A 462 -6.39 -0.42 17.33
N ASP A 463 -7.57 0.05 17.78
CA ASP A 463 -8.31 -0.52 18.90
C ASP A 463 -9.82 -0.34 18.73
N GLY A 464 -10.60 -1.35 19.12
CA GLY A 464 -12.05 -1.21 19.25
C GLY A 464 -12.90 -1.82 18.13
N HIS A 465 -12.45 -2.87 17.44
CA HIS A 465 -13.21 -3.53 16.37
C HIS A 465 -14.59 -4.02 16.81
N HIS A 466 -14.68 -4.65 17.99
CA HIS A 466 -15.98 -5.06 18.57
C HIS A 466 -16.87 -3.87 18.89
N ARG A 467 -16.28 -2.73 19.28
CA ARG A 467 -17.01 -1.47 19.53
C ARG A 467 -17.59 -0.94 18.23
N LEU A 468 -16.79 -0.87 17.16
CA LEU A 468 -17.23 -0.41 15.85
C LEU A 468 -18.29 -1.34 15.24
N ALA A 469 -18.13 -2.66 15.37
CA ALA A 469 -19.15 -3.62 14.97
C ALA A 469 -20.47 -3.42 15.74
N ALA A 470 -20.39 -3.17 17.04
CA ALA A 470 -21.56 -2.88 17.87
C ALA A 470 -22.23 -1.55 17.49
N TYR A 471 -21.45 -0.51 17.17
CA TYR A 471 -21.96 0.77 16.70
C TYR A 471 -22.67 0.66 15.35
N ALA A 472 -22.02 0.02 14.38
CA ALA A 472 -22.59 -0.20 13.05
C ALA A 472 -23.90 -1.00 13.12
N GLY A 473 -23.94 -2.06 13.95
CA GLY A 473 -25.15 -2.83 14.19
C GLY A 473 -26.27 -2.06 14.92
N ALA A 474 -25.90 -1.08 15.74
CA ALA A 474 -26.86 -0.22 16.45
C ALA A 474 -27.35 0.96 15.61
N GLY A 475 -26.71 1.27 14.48
CA GLY A 475 -27.05 2.43 13.64
C GLY A 475 -26.85 3.77 14.35
N VAL A 476 -25.92 3.86 15.29
CA VAL A 476 -25.57 5.11 15.98
C VAL A 476 -24.11 5.49 15.71
N PRO A 477 -23.76 6.79 15.64
CA PRO A 477 -22.39 7.20 15.39
C PRO A 477 -21.41 6.63 16.41
N ALA A 478 -20.33 6.02 15.91
CA ALA A 478 -19.25 5.48 16.71
C ALA A 478 -18.41 6.60 17.32
N SER A 479 -18.14 6.51 18.62
CA SER A 479 -17.13 7.37 19.25
C SER A 479 -15.75 6.91 18.81
N VAL A 480 -15.01 7.77 18.12
CA VAL A 480 -13.69 7.43 17.56
C VAL A 480 -12.68 8.51 17.91
N LEU A 481 -11.58 8.12 18.53
CA LEU A 481 -10.36 8.92 18.57
C LEU A 481 -9.61 8.68 17.26
N LEU A 482 -9.71 9.66 16.37
CA LEU A 482 -9.10 9.62 15.06
C LEU A 482 -7.75 10.33 15.10
N LEU A 483 -6.67 9.61 14.77
CA LEU A 483 -5.33 10.16 14.58
C LEU A 483 -5.07 10.33 13.08
N VAL A 484 -5.22 11.54 12.55
CA VAL A 484 -5.03 11.81 11.12
C VAL A 484 -3.64 12.38 10.87
N ARG A 485 -2.80 11.70 10.09
CA ARG A 485 -1.52 12.28 9.66
C ARG A 485 -1.78 13.46 8.72
N THR A 486 -1.20 14.62 9.02
CA THR A 486 -1.32 15.79 8.14
C THR A 486 -0.42 15.66 6.92
N ARG A 487 -0.90 16.20 5.80
CA ARG A 487 -0.09 16.52 4.63
C ARG A 487 0.18 18.02 4.62
N HIS A 488 1.16 18.43 3.83
CA HIS A 488 1.63 19.81 3.76
C HIS A 488 0.59 20.83 3.23
N ASP A 489 -0.62 20.40 2.88
CA ASP A 489 -1.69 21.22 2.30
C ASP A 489 -2.79 21.65 3.28
N GLY A 490 -2.79 21.14 4.53
CA GLY A 490 -3.76 21.54 5.57
C GLY A 490 -5.20 21.05 5.35
N LEU A 491 -5.45 20.25 4.31
CA LEU A 491 -6.80 19.79 3.92
C LEU A 491 -7.46 18.85 4.95
N GLN A 492 -6.70 18.34 5.91
CA GLN A 492 -7.23 17.45 6.95
C GLN A 492 -8.13 18.18 7.94
N ASP A 493 -7.90 19.48 8.18
CA ASP A 493 -8.71 20.24 9.13
C ASP A 493 -10.16 20.40 8.62
N GLU A 494 -10.36 20.56 7.31
CA GLU A 494 -11.71 20.60 6.70
C GLU A 494 -12.48 19.30 6.91
N ILE A 495 -11.81 18.15 6.71
CA ILE A 495 -12.43 16.83 6.91
C ILE A 495 -12.80 16.64 8.39
N LEU A 496 -11.89 16.99 9.30
CA LEU A 496 -12.12 16.87 10.74
C LEU A 496 -13.16 17.88 11.25
N ASP A 497 -13.43 18.96 10.52
CA ASP A 497 -14.49 19.92 10.84
C ASP A 497 -15.87 19.43 10.37
N ALA A 498 -15.89 18.60 9.32
CA ALA A 498 -17.10 18.00 8.74
C ALA A 498 -17.55 16.72 9.46
N LEU A 499 -16.66 16.09 10.24
CA LEU A 499 -16.90 14.92 11.10
C LEU A 499 -17.26 15.33 12.53
#